data_AF-A0A426Z2B9-F1
#
_entry.id   AF-A0A426Z2B9-F1
#
_cell.length_a   1.000
_cell.length_b   1.000
_cell.length_c   1.000
_cell.angle_alpha   90.00
_cell.angle_beta   90.00
_cell.angle_gamma   90.00
#
_symmetry.space_group_name_H-M   'P 1'
#
loop_
_entity.id
_entity.type
_entity.pdbx_description
1 polymer ?
#
loop_
_entity_poly.entity_id
_entity_poly.type
_entity_poly.pdbx_seq_one_letter_code
_entity_poly.pdbx_strand_id
1 'polypeptide(L)'
;MAMASMKAMFSLEIASLLVACAYAHGTRLQLKLFLIEPKSEFKLCSAGKHQSPINIVKDDVVYNPNLKALDGDYVPTNATFVDNGFNVEVCSSIDETSACNERHTHLHLVHSITVVSILYRYGHPDAFHLQVREMSEEQANKRTERREAQ
;
A
#
# COMPACT_ATOMS: atom_id res chain seq x y z
N MET A 1 14.37 -16.98 -60.38
CA MET A 1 13.23 -16.67 -59.51
C MET A 1 13.37 -17.49 -58.24
N ALA A 2 13.14 -16.88 -57.07
CA ALA A 2 13.36 -17.40 -55.70
C ALA A 2 14.85 -17.70 -55.40
N MET A 3 15.51 -17.18 -54.36
CA MET A 3 15.08 -16.93 -52.99
C MET A 3 15.85 -15.71 -52.44
N ALA A 4 15.31 -14.51 -52.59
CA ALA A 4 15.79 -13.31 -51.90
C ALA A 4 14.92 -13.02 -50.66
N SER A 5 14.53 -14.07 -49.94
CA SER A 5 13.62 -13.99 -48.78
C SER A 5 14.05 -14.96 -47.69
N MET A 6 15.26 -14.76 -47.14
CA MET A 6 15.73 -15.53 -45.98
C MET A 6 16.69 -14.76 -45.05
N LYS A 7 16.78 -13.43 -45.18
CA LYS A 7 17.64 -12.60 -44.31
C LYS A 7 16.91 -11.50 -43.53
N ALA A 8 15.59 -11.38 -43.68
CA ALA A 8 14.77 -10.35 -43.01
C ALA A 8 13.80 -10.90 -41.95
N MET A 9 13.88 -12.19 -41.63
CA MET A 9 13.02 -12.85 -40.62
C MET A 9 13.77 -13.24 -39.33
N PHE A 10 15.07 -12.96 -39.23
CA PHE A 10 15.88 -13.27 -38.04
C PHE A 10 16.33 -12.03 -37.25
N SER A 11 15.99 -10.83 -37.72
CA SER A 11 16.32 -9.56 -37.06
C SER A 11 15.15 -8.93 -36.29
N LEU A 12 13.97 -9.56 -36.28
CA LEU A 12 12.80 -9.05 -35.54
C LEU A 12 12.47 -9.81 -34.25
N GLU A 13 13.09 -10.97 -33.98
CA GLU A 13 12.83 -11.71 -32.73
C GLU A 13 13.79 -11.38 -31.58
N ILE A 14 14.97 -10.82 -31.85
CA ILE A 14 15.98 -10.55 -30.80
C ILE A 14 15.75 -9.17 -30.14
N ALA A 15 15.02 -8.25 -30.79
CA ALA A 15 14.66 -6.96 -30.19
C ALA A 15 13.54 -7.07 -29.13
N SER A 16 12.78 -8.17 -29.12
CA SER A 16 11.80 -8.46 -28.05
C SER A 16 12.44 -9.02 -26.77
N LEU A 17 13.75 -9.31 -26.79
CA LEU A 17 14.52 -9.76 -25.63
C LEU A 17 15.18 -8.60 -24.85
N LEU A 18 14.94 -7.34 -25.24
CA LEU A 18 15.57 -6.16 -24.65
C LEU A 18 14.83 -5.51 -23.47
N VAL A 19 13.92 -6.20 -22.80
CA VAL A 19 13.46 -5.76 -21.46
C VAL A 19 13.36 -6.95 -20.49
N ALA A 20 14.22 -7.95 -20.68
CA ALA A 20 14.67 -8.74 -19.53
C ALA A 20 15.73 -7.91 -18.79
N CYS A 21 15.61 -7.81 -17.47
CA CYS A 21 16.57 -7.21 -16.55
C CYS A 21 16.63 -5.68 -16.49
N ALA A 22 15.62 -5.09 -15.84
CA ALA A 22 15.90 -4.01 -14.90
C ALA A 22 15.06 -4.26 -13.62
N TYR A 23 15.76 -4.46 -12.52
CA TYR A 23 15.25 -4.64 -11.15
C TYR A 23 14.61 -5.98 -10.80
N ALA A 24 15.47 -7.00 -10.73
CA ALA A 24 15.31 -8.06 -9.74
C ALA A 24 15.30 -7.45 -8.33
N HIS A 25 14.09 -7.29 -7.77
CA HIS A 25 13.71 -7.49 -6.34
C HIS A 25 12.28 -6.96 -6.19
N GLY A 26 11.27 -7.85 -6.29
CA GLY A 26 9.87 -7.50 -5.98
C GLY A 26 8.79 -8.02 -6.94
N THR A 27 9.09 -8.90 -7.89
CA THR A 27 8.11 -9.31 -8.90
C THR A 27 7.43 -10.65 -8.57
N ARG A 28 6.46 -10.65 -7.64
CA ARG A 28 5.43 -11.71 -7.57
C ARG A 28 4.03 -11.21 -7.99
N LEU A 29 3.86 -9.91 -8.28
CA LEU A 29 2.53 -9.35 -8.58
C LEU A 29 2.52 -8.26 -9.67
N GLN A 30 3.46 -8.27 -10.64
CA GLN A 30 3.48 -7.23 -11.69
C GLN A 30 3.23 -7.74 -13.11
N LEU A 31 3.20 -9.06 -13.37
CA LEU A 31 3.00 -9.60 -14.73
C LEU A 31 1.57 -10.04 -15.05
N LYS A 32 0.61 -9.85 -14.12
CA LYS A 32 -0.81 -10.17 -14.36
C LYS A 32 -1.73 -8.94 -14.36
N LEU A 33 -1.16 -7.73 -14.27
CA LEU A 33 -1.94 -6.48 -14.17
C LEU A 33 -2.02 -5.70 -15.50
N PHE A 34 -1.24 -6.05 -16.53
CA PHE A 34 -1.24 -5.30 -17.79
C PHE A 34 -2.37 -5.67 -18.77
N LEU A 35 -3.21 -6.67 -18.43
CA LEU A 35 -4.33 -7.12 -19.28
C LEU A 35 -5.70 -6.99 -18.61
N ILE A 36 -5.77 -6.40 -17.41
CA ILE A 36 -7.03 -6.20 -16.69
C ILE A 36 -7.27 -4.70 -16.67
N GLU A 37 -8.20 -4.22 -17.50
CA GLU A 37 -8.73 -2.88 -17.31
C GLU A 37 -9.19 -2.76 -15.85
N PRO A 38 -8.74 -1.72 -15.11
CA PRO A 38 -9.19 -1.53 -13.74
C PRO A 38 -10.71 -1.48 -13.75
N LYS A 39 -11.35 -2.25 -12.85
CA LYS A 39 -12.81 -2.16 -12.63
C LYS A 39 -13.20 -0.68 -12.59
N SER A 40 -14.38 -0.34 -13.11
CA SER A 40 -14.85 1.06 -13.22
C SER A 40 -14.68 1.87 -11.93
N GLU A 41 -14.81 1.19 -10.78
CA GLU A 41 -14.62 1.74 -9.43
C GLU A 41 -13.20 2.27 -9.15
N PHE A 42 -12.16 1.76 -9.83
CA PHE A 42 -10.76 2.18 -9.66
C PHE A 42 -10.28 3.16 -10.73
N LYS A 43 -11.15 3.62 -11.64
CA LYS A 43 -10.75 4.52 -12.73
C LYS A 43 -10.12 5.82 -12.21
N LEU A 44 -10.59 6.31 -11.06
CA LEU A 44 -10.06 7.52 -10.43
C LEU A 44 -8.63 7.36 -9.92
N CYS A 45 -8.16 6.14 -9.63
CA CYS A 45 -6.80 5.90 -9.14
C CYS A 45 -5.73 6.36 -10.13
N SER A 46 -5.98 6.26 -11.44
CA SER A 46 -5.04 6.68 -12.48
C SER A 46 -5.44 7.99 -13.18
N ALA A 47 -6.74 8.30 -13.22
CA ALA A 47 -7.25 9.50 -13.90
C ALA A 47 -7.42 10.72 -12.98
N GLY A 48 -7.33 10.54 -11.66
CA GLY A 48 -7.50 11.61 -10.67
C GLY A 48 -6.36 12.63 -10.73
N LYS A 49 -6.70 13.91 -10.60
CA LYS A 49 -5.71 15.01 -10.58
C LYS A 49 -5.09 15.28 -9.20
N HIS A 50 -5.73 14.79 -8.16
CA HIS A 50 -5.35 14.97 -6.77
C HIS A 50 -5.25 13.61 -6.09
N GLN A 51 -4.30 12.78 -6.55
CA GLN A 51 -4.05 11.46 -5.97
C GLN A 51 -2.94 11.57 -4.92
N SER A 52 -3.10 10.78 -3.86
CA SER A 52 -2.06 10.52 -2.87
C SER A 52 -1.29 9.23 -3.23
N PRO A 53 -0.04 9.06 -2.79
CA PRO A 53 0.77 10.03 -2.05
C PRO A 53 1.35 11.14 -2.94
N ILE A 54 1.68 12.27 -2.32
CA ILE A 54 2.45 13.36 -2.95
C ILE A 54 3.82 13.48 -2.30
N ASN A 55 4.79 14.02 -3.03
CA ASN A 55 6.08 14.41 -2.44
C ASN A 55 5.92 15.74 -1.70
N ILE A 56 6.14 15.75 -0.38
CA ILE A 56 6.08 16.97 0.43
C ILE A 56 7.46 17.66 0.36
N VAL A 57 7.60 18.59 -0.58
CA VAL A 57 8.81 19.42 -0.73
C VAL A 57 8.73 20.60 0.22
N LYS A 58 9.60 20.64 1.23
CA LYS A 58 9.57 21.68 2.29
C LYS A 58 9.71 23.10 1.77
N ASP A 59 10.45 23.30 0.69
CA ASP A 59 10.69 24.63 0.13
C ASP A 59 9.49 25.14 -0.69
N ASP A 60 8.60 24.24 -1.10
CA ASP A 60 7.39 24.55 -1.87
C ASP A 60 6.12 24.64 -1.01
N VAL A 61 6.24 24.51 0.33
CA VAL A 61 5.09 24.61 1.23
C VAL A 61 4.72 26.07 1.49
N VAL A 62 3.42 26.35 1.48
CA VAL A 62 2.89 27.68 1.80
C VAL A 62 2.41 27.70 3.25
N TYR A 63 3.02 28.56 4.07
CA TYR A 63 2.57 28.77 5.44
C TYR A 63 1.20 29.45 5.48
N ASN A 64 0.26 28.85 6.21
CA ASN A 64 -1.08 29.39 6.40
C ASN A 64 -1.34 29.67 7.90
N PRO A 65 -1.30 30.94 8.36
CA PRO A 65 -1.47 31.29 9.77
C PRO A 65 -2.90 31.06 10.29
N ASN A 66 -3.87 30.79 9.41
CA ASN A 66 -5.25 30.49 9.81
C ASN A 66 -5.43 29.03 10.23
N LEU A 67 -4.46 28.15 9.93
CA LEU A 67 -4.46 26.78 10.42
C LEU A 67 -4.07 26.77 11.90
N LYS A 68 -4.87 26.07 12.69
CA LYS A 68 -4.62 25.85 14.12
C LYS A 68 -3.76 24.60 14.32
N ALA A 69 -3.24 24.45 15.53
CA ALA A 69 -2.66 23.18 15.96
C ALA A 69 -3.69 22.05 15.78
N LEU A 70 -3.21 20.86 15.41
CA LEU A 70 -4.04 19.68 15.32
C LEU A 70 -4.60 19.36 16.71
N ASP A 71 -5.91 19.43 16.85
CA ASP A 71 -6.64 19.09 18.07
C ASP A 71 -7.17 17.66 17.95
N GLY A 72 -6.79 16.78 18.88
CA GLY A 72 -7.09 15.36 18.81
C GLY A 72 -7.56 14.84 20.16
N ASP A 73 -8.81 14.38 20.22
CA ASP A 73 -9.45 13.84 21.42
C ASP A 73 -9.49 12.30 21.36
N TYR A 74 -8.31 11.69 21.23
CA TYR A 74 -8.19 10.23 21.17
C TYR A 74 -8.28 9.63 22.57
N VAL A 75 -9.29 8.79 22.79
CA VAL A 75 -9.49 8.05 24.05
C VAL A 75 -9.24 6.56 23.87
N PRO A 76 -8.76 5.84 24.91
CA PRO A 76 -8.65 4.39 24.87
C PRO A 76 -10.01 3.77 24.55
N THR A 77 -10.03 2.84 23.59
CA THR A 77 -11.26 2.18 23.15
C THR A 77 -10.98 0.72 22.82
N ASN A 78 -12.02 -0.11 22.89
CA ASN A 78 -11.93 -1.48 22.42
C ASN A 78 -11.71 -1.46 20.90
N ALA A 79 -10.77 -2.27 20.44
CA ALA A 79 -10.41 -2.33 19.04
C ALA A 79 -10.25 -3.77 18.57
N THR A 80 -10.46 -3.97 17.27
CA THR A 80 -10.21 -5.21 16.56
C THR A 80 -8.94 -5.05 15.73
N PHE A 81 -8.09 -6.07 15.75
CA PHE A 81 -6.90 -6.10 14.93
C PHE A 81 -7.16 -6.93 13.68
N VAL A 82 -6.99 -6.31 12.52
CA VAL A 82 -7.32 -6.88 11.22
C VAL A 82 -6.06 -6.93 10.36
N ASP A 83 -5.76 -8.11 9.81
CA ASP A 83 -4.72 -8.29 8.81
C ASP A 83 -5.38 -8.74 7.49
N ASN A 84 -5.46 -7.82 6.52
CA ASN A 84 -6.07 -8.07 5.22
C ASN A 84 -5.05 -8.59 4.17
N GLY A 85 -3.83 -8.94 4.60
CA GLY A 85 -2.78 -9.53 3.76
C GLY A 85 -1.90 -8.52 3.00
N PHE A 86 -2.29 -7.24 2.96
CA PHE A 86 -1.49 -6.14 2.40
C PHE A 86 -1.32 -4.96 3.37
N ASN A 87 -1.98 -5.00 4.53
CA ASN A 87 -1.90 -4.06 5.63
C ASN A 87 -2.32 -4.75 6.94
N VAL A 88 -1.98 -4.09 8.05
CA VAL A 88 -2.51 -4.41 9.37
C VAL A 88 -3.18 -3.17 9.93
N GLU A 89 -4.34 -3.34 10.54
CA GLU A 89 -5.23 -2.25 10.93
C GLU A 89 -5.76 -2.48 12.35
N VAL A 90 -5.95 -1.36 13.05
CA VAL A 90 -6.57 -1.34 14.38
C VAL A 90 -7.87 -0.56 14.25
N CYS A 91 -8.99 -1.28 14.29
CA CYS A 91 -10.31 -0.71 14.07
C CYS A 91 -11.06 -0.59 15.40
N SER A 92 -11.48 0.62 15.77
CA SER A 92 -12.24 0.85 17.00
C SER A 92 -13.66 0.27 16.88
N SER A 93 -14.21 -0.23 17.99
CA SER A 93 -15.54 -0.86 18.00
C SER A 93 -16.71 0.12 17.94
N ILE A 94 -16.46 1.42 17.73
CA ILE A 94 -17.47 2.49 17.82
C ILE A 94 -17.86 3.00 16.42
N ASP A 95 -17.07 2.69 15.38
CA ASP A 95 -17.35 3.10 14.01
C ASP A 95 -17.54 1.87 13.12
N GLU A 96 -18.76 1.35 13.06
CA GLU A 96 -19.15 0.25 12.16
C GLU A 96 -19.14 0.65 10.66
N THR A 97 -18.80 1.92 10.33
CA THR A 97 -19.02 2.49 9.00
C THR A 97 -17.77 2.92 8.25
N SER A 98 -16.59 2.95 8.87
CA SER A 98 -15.33 3.22 8.15
C SER A 98 -14.55 1.91 7.95
N ALA A 99 -14.64 1.40 6.72
CA ALA A 99 -14.03 0.14 6.32
C ALA A 99 -12.52 0.14 6.61
N CYS A 100 -12.12 -0.79 7.48
CA CYS A 100 -10.77 -1.32 7.64
C CYS A 100 -10.24 -1.79 6.27
N ASN A 101 -9.67 -0.88 5.45
CA ASN A 101 -8.99 -1.25 4.20
C ASN A 101 -8.07 -0.15 3.59
N GLU A 102 -6.87 0.10 4.13
CA GLU A 102 -5.83 0.92 3.46
C GLU A 102 -4.35 0.49 3.70
N ARG A 103 -3.56 0.50 2.62
CA ARG A 103 -2.14 0.08 2.60
C ARG A 103 -1.22 1.09 3.31
N HIS A 104 0.01 0.68 3.70
CA HIS A 104 1.29 1.45 3.78
C HIS A 104 2.18 1.14 5.03
N THR A 105 3.49 1.44 4.95
CA THR A 105 4.49 1.42 6.05
C THR A 105 4.47 2.71 6.90
N HIS A 106 3.33 3.38 6.91
CA HIS A 106 3.04 4.64 7.60
C HIS A 106 1.82 4.39 8.46
N LEU A 107 1.74 5.01 9.65
CA LEU A 107 0.51 4.93 10.44
C LEU A 107 -0.46 5.97 9.92
N HIS A 108 -1.61 5.52 9.42
CA HIS A 108 -2.70 6.37 8.96
C HIS A 108 -3.85 6.30 9.98
N LEU A 109 -4.21 7.44 10.56
CA LEU A 109 -5.40 7.59 11.40
C LEU A 109 -6.53 8.11 10.52
N VAL A 110 -7.46 7.23 10.16
CA VAL A 110 -8.54 7.52 9.20
C VAL A 110 -9.81 7.94 9.96
N HIS A 111 -10.38 9.09 9.57
CA HIS A 111 -11.61 9.65 10.11
C HIS A 111 -12.56 10.05 8.98
N SER A 112 -13.52 9.18 8.62
CA SER A 112 -14.47 9.35 7.51
C SER A 112 -13.82 9.62 6.14
N ILE A 113 -13.22 10.79 5.91
CA ILE A 113 -12.45 11.19 4.72
C ILE A 113 -11.14 11.92 5.05
N THR A 114 -10.88 12.21 6.32
CA THR A 114 -9.66 12.88 6.80
C THR A 114 -8.64 11.84 7.22
N VAL A 115 -7.38 12.00 6.79
CA VAL A 115 -6.29 11.09 7.16
C VAL A 115 -5.18 11.88 7.82
N VAL A 116 -4.79 11.46 9.03
CA VAL A 116 -3.58 11.95 9.71
C VAL A 116 -2.49 10.88 9.56
N SER A 117 -1.40 11.21 8.87
CA SER A 117 -0.30 10.27 8.63
C SER A 117 0.89 10.58 9.53
N ILE A 118 1.36 9.58 10.28
CA ILE A 118 2.56 9.67 11.13
C ILE A 118 3.71 8.94 10.42
N LEU A 119 4.79 9.68 10.16
CA LEU A 119 5.99 9.15 9.54
C LEU A 119 7.00 8.68 10.59
N TYR A 120 7.28 7.38 10.59
CA TYR A 120 8.27 6.79 11.47
C TYR A 120 9.68 6.85 10.87
N ARG A 121 10.68 6.90 11.75
CA ARG A 121 12.09 6.71 11.43
C ARG A 121 12.63 5.64 12.34
N TYR A 122 13.52 4.79 11.82
CA TYR A 122 14.21 3.81 12.66
C TYR A 122 14.93 4.50 13.81
N GLY A 123 14.82 3.90 15.00
CA GLY A 123 15.34 4.47 16.23
C GLY A 123 14.73 3.80 17.46
N HIS A 124 14.36 4.61 18.43
CA HIS A 124 13.77 4.13 19.67
C HIS A 124 12.44 3.39 19.42
N PRO A 125 12.18 2.25 20.09
CA PRO A 125 10.91 1.55 19.98
C PRO A 125 9.73 2.44 20.39
N ASP A 126 8.67 2.43 19.59
CA ASP A 126 7.41 3.11 19.90
C ASP A 126 6.45 2.15 20.61
N ALA A 127 5.84 2.58 21.71
CA ALA A 127 4.99 1.72 22.54
C ALA A 127 3.78 1.20 21.77
N PHE A 128 3.19 2.01 20.89
CA PHE A 128 2.06 1.59 20.06
C PHE A 128 2.51 0.55 19.01
N HIS A 129 3.64 0.78 18.35
CA HIS A 129 4.19 -0.20 17.41
C HIS A 129 4.57 -1.55 18.07
N LEU A 130 4.99 -1.54 19.34
CA LEU A 130 5.24 -2.78 20.09
C LEU A 130 3.96 -3.58 20.30
N GLN A 131 2.86 -2.93 20.69
CA GLN A 131 1.55 -3.58 20.86
C GLN A 131 1.06 -4.18 19.54
N VAL A 132 1.13 -3.41 18.45
CA VAL A 132 0.71 -3.89 17.12
C VAL A 132 1.52 -5.11 16.67
N ARG A 133 2.83 -5.13 16.96
CA ARG A 133 3.70 -6.29 16.66
C ARG A 133 3.26 -7.53 17.45
N GLU A 134 3.03 -7.38 18.75
CA GLU A 134 2.57 -8.48 19.60
C GLU A 134 1.24 -9.07 19.10
N MET A 135 0.28 -8.22 18.72
CA MET A 135 -1.00 -8.67 18.14
C MET A 135 -0.81 -9.39 16.79
N SER A 136 0.13 -8.92 15.97
CA SER A 136 0.46 -9.56 14.69
C SER A 136 1.07 -10.95 14.88
N GLU A 137 2.00 -11.10 15.82
CA GLU A 137 2.62 -12.38 16.18
C GLU A 137 1.58 -13.36 16.75
N GLU A 138 0.66 -12.87 17.60
CA GLU A 138 -0.44 -13.68 18.13
C GLU A 138 -1.36 -14.22 17.02
N GLN A 139 -1.74 -13.37 16.06
CA GLN A 139 -2.55 -13.81 14.92
C GLN A 139 -1.82 -14.82 14.03
N ALA A 140 -0.52 -14.63 13.82
CA ALA A 140 0.30 -15.56 13.04
C ALA A 140 0.35 -16.94 13.71
N ASN A 141 0.56 -17.00 15.02
CA ASN A 141 0.59 -18.25 15.78
C ASN A 141 -0.76 -18.99 15.72
N LYS A 142 -1.87 -18.28 15.94
CA LYS A 142 -3.23 -18.86 15.82
C LYS A 142 -3.51 -19.42 14.42
N ARG A 143 -3.02 -18.76 13.37
CA ARG A 143 -3.15 -19.25 11.99
C ARG A 143 -2.34 -20.52 11.76
N THR A 144 -1.15 -20.63 12.36
CA THR A 144 -0.31 -21.83 12.30
C THR A 144 -0.96 -23.01 13.00
N GLU A 145 -1.40 -22.84 14.25
CA GLU A 145 -2.07 -23.88 15.03
C GLU A 145 -3.33 -24.44 14.32
N ARG A 146 -4.14 -23.57 13.72
CA ARG A 146 -5.32 -23.98 12.94
C ARG A 146 -4.98 -24.82 11.72
N ARG A 147 -3.82 -24.59 11.10
CA ARG A 147 -3.36 -25.37 9.93
C ARG A 147 -2.81 -26.73 10.33
N GLU A 148 -2.22 -26.84 11.51
CA GLU A 148 -1.68 -28.11 12.04
C GLU A 148 -2.79 -29.02 12.59
N ALA A 149 -3.92 -28.43 12.99
CA ALA A 149 -5.10 -29.16 13.46
C ALA A 149 -6.00 -29.72 12.35
N GLN A 150 -5.66 -29.50 11.06
CA GLN A 150 -6.49 -29.81 9.89
C GLN A 150 -5.79 -30.83 8.97
#